data_AF-A0A431ULZ3-F1
#
_entry.id   AF-A0A431ULZ3-F1
#
_cell.length_a   1.000
_cell.length_b   1.000
_cell.length_c   1.000
_cell.angle_alpha   90.00
_cell.angle_beta   90.00
_cell.angle_gamma   90.00
#
_symmetry.space_group_name_H-M   'P 1'
#
loop_
_entity.id
_entity.type
_entity.pdbx_description
1 polymer ?
#
loop_
_entity_poly.entity_id
_entity_poly.type
_entity_poly.pdbx_seq_one_letter_code
_entity_poly.pdbx_strand_id
1 'polypeptide(L)'
;MKQQQKTPPRPLPACPSGHPARYILDGRRLEARGDHFIECRCSRTAKCPTFDLAWAHWHKQHGLQAVVPSAPAAGSNVVQLGLRWAGGDA
;
A
#
# COMPACT_ATOMS: atom_id res chain seq x y z
N MET A 1 3.19 27.07 12.77
CA MET A 1 3.77 26.07 11.85
C MET A 1 3.44 24.68 12.40
N LYS A 2 2.57 23.90 11.76
CA LYS A 2 2.05 22.64 12.35
C LYS A 2 1.79 21.58 11.30
N GLN A 3 1.98 20.32 11.70
CA GLN A 3 1.43 19.18 10.98
C GLN A 3 -0.05 19.08 11.31
N GLN A 4 -0.89 18.92 10.30
CA GLN A 4 -2.32 18.77 10.48
C GLN A 4 -2.77 17.50 9.79
N GLN A 5 -3.37 16.59 10.55
CA GLN A 5 -4.14 15.50 9.97
C GLN A 5 -5.35 16.10 9.25
N LYS A 6 -5.49 15.78 7.98
CA LYS A 6 -6.64 16.19 7.17
C LYS A 6 -7.43 14.96 6.78
N THR A 7 -8.75 15.13 6.65
CA THR A 7 -9.59 14.11 6.04
C THR A 7 -9.15 13.94 4.59
N PRO A 8 -8.73 12.74 4.17
CA PRO A 8 -8.35 12.50 2.79
C PRO A 8 -9.60 12.59 1.90
N PRO A 9 -9.51 13.23 0.73
CA PRO A 9 -10.64 13.33 -0.21
C PRO A 9 -10.99 11.98 -0.86
N ARG A 10 -10.08 10.99 -0.76
CA ARG A 10 -10.28 9.62 -1.25
C ARG A 10 -10.06 8.63 -0.11
N PRO A 11 -10.76 7.47 -0.10
CA PRO A 11 -10.50 6.42 0.85
C PRO A 11 -9.05 5.94 0.71
N LEU A 12 -8.35 5.90 1.84
CA LEU A 12 -6.99 5.37 1.92
C LEU A 12 -7.07 3.87 2.25
N PRO A 13 -6.41 3.00 1.48
CA PRO A 13 -6.33 1.60 1.84
C PRO A 13 -5.58 1.45 3.16
N ALA A 14 -6.06 0.53 4.00
CA ALA A 14 -5.35 0.13 5.20
C ALA A 14 -4.00 -0.50 4.82
N CYS A 15 -3.03 -0.41 5.74
CA CYS A 15 -1.79 -1.17 5.63
C CYS A 15 -2.10 -2.68 5.57
N PRO A 16 -1.26 -3.54 4.93
CA PRO A 16 -1.43 -5.00 4.96
C PRO A 16 -1.60 -5.59 6.37
N SER A 17 -1.12 -4.92 7.40
CA SER A 17 -1.33 -5.30 8.81
C SER A 17 -2.67 -4.83 9.41
N GLY A 18 -3.59 -4.28 8.62
CA GLY A 18 -4.91 -3.81 9.06
C GLY A 18 -4.92 -2.44 9.76
N HIS A 19 -3.82 -1.70 9.73
CA HIS A 19 -3.74 -0.41 10.42
C HIS A 19 -4.37 0.74 9.61
N PRO A 20 -5.04 1.69 10.30
CA PRO A 20 -5.66 2.84 9.63
C PRO A 20 -4.60 3.81 9.12
N ALA A 21 -4.70 4.15 7.83
CA ALA A 21 -3.88 5.17 7.20
C ALA A 21 -4.44 6.57 7.50
N ARG A 22 -3.57 7.51 7.84
CA ARG A 22 -3.91 8.91 8.11
C ARG A 22 -3.13 9.82 7.16
N TYR A 23 -3.84 10.79 6.58
CA TYR A 23 -3.24 11.80 5.72
C TYR A 23 -2.85 13.02 6.55
N ILE A 24 -1.57 13.39 6.47
CA ILE A 24 -1.00 14.55 7.15
C ILE A 24 -0.53 15.57 6.12
N LEU A 25 -0.86 16.83 6.38
CA LEU A 25 -0.30 18.00 5.69
C LEU A 25 0.72 18.68 6.61
N ASP A 26 1.99 18.65 6.22
CA ASP A 26 3.07 19.37 6.90
C ASP A 26 3.22 20.78 6.32
N GLY A 27 2.71 21.77 7.05
CA GLY A 27 2.87 23.18 6.70
C GLY A 27 4.10 23.83 7.34
N ARG A 28 5.15 23.06 7.70
CA ARG A 28 6.37 23.64 8.31
C ARG A 28 7.35 24.14 7.26
N ARG A 29 7.30 23.61 6.04
CA ARG A 29 8.13 24.09 4.92
C ARG A 29 7.41 25.18 4.15
N LEU A 30 7.77 26.44 4.44
CA LEU A 30 7.18 27.64 3.82
C LEU A 30 7.40 27.70 2.30
N GLU A 31 8.54 27.16 1.83
CA GLU A 31 8.98 27.25 0.43
C GLU A 31 8.32 26.23 -0.50
N ALA A 32 7.70 25.18 0.04
CA ALA A 32 7.20 24.05 -0.73
C ALA A 32 5.70 23.83 -0.55
N ARG A 33 4.87 24.88 -0.45
CA ARG A 33 3.39 24.82 -0.44
C ARG A 33 2.75 23.77 0.53
N GLY A 34 3.50 23.28 1.51
CA GLY A 34 3.13 22.17 2.39
C GLY A 34 3.44 20.78 1.79
N ASP A 35 4.13 19.95 2.56
CA ASP A 35 4.43 18.57 2.18
C ASP A 35 3.29 17.64 2.60
N HIS A 36 2.77 16.87 1.64
CA HIS A 36 1.73 15.87 1.81
C HIS A 36 2.36 14.51 2.08
N PHE A 37 1.91 13.81 3.11
CA PHE A 37 2.31 12.42 3.32
C PHE A 37 1.20 11.63 4.01
N ILE A 38 1.23 10.32 3.79
CA ILE A 38 0.33 9.37 4.44
C ILE A 38 1.16 8.53 5.40
N GLU A 39 0.66 8.37 6.62
CA GLU A 39 1.29 7.51 7.61
C GLU A 39 0.30 6.52 8.20
N CYS A 40 0.87 5.52 8.82
CA CYS A 40 0.26 4.45 9.55
C CYS A 40 1.14 4.20 10.77
N ARG A 41 0.62 3.48 11.77
CA ARG A 41 1.40 3.06 12.94
C ARG A 41 2.68 2.30 12.58
N CYS A 42 2.74 1.65 11.42
CA CYS A 42 3.86 0.81 10.99
C CYS A 42 4.77 1.44 9.93
N SER A 43 4.26 2.42 9.17
CA SER A 43 4.91 2.88 7.95
C SER A 43 4.46 4.28 7.58
N ARG A 44 5.29 5.00 6.84
CA ARG A 44 5.06 6.38 6.42
C ARG A 44 5.59 6.56 4.99
N THR A 45 4.82 7.24 4.14
CA THR A 45 5.31 7.64 2.81
C THR A 45 6.35 8.73 2.88
N ALA A 46 7.13 8.87 1.81
CA ALA A 46 7.90 10.08 1.58
C ALA A 46 6.98 11.33 1.57
N LYS A 47 7.59 12.48 1.85
CA LYS A 47 6.94 13.78 1.70
C LYS A 47 6.81 14.10 0.21
N CYS A 48 5.59 14.39 -0.23
CA CYS A 48 5.28 14.70 -1.61
C CYS A 48 4.67 16.11 -1.74
N PRO A 49 4.87 16.79 -2.87
CA PRO A 49 4.31 18.14 -3.08
C PRO A 49 2.79 18.12 -3.31
N THR A 50 2.19 16.96 -3.57
CA THR A 50 0.74 16.81 -3.76
C THR A 50 0.21 15.56 -3.07
N PHE A 51 -1.08 15.59 -2.71
CA PHE A 51 -1.78 14.42 -2.15
C PHE A 51 -1.79 13.22 -3.10
N ASP A 52 -1.95 13.45 -4.41
CA ASP A 52 -2.05 12.37 -5.39
C ASP A 52 -0.75 11.56 -5.48
N LEU A 53 0.40 12.24 -5.44
CA LEU A 53 1.71 11.58 -5.36
C LEU A 53 1.89 10.80 -4.06
N ALA A 54 1.47 11.38 -2.93
CA ALA A 54 1.50 10.68 -1.64
C ALA A 54 0.61 9.43 -1.67
N TRP A 55 -0.58 9.54 -2.26
CA TRP A 55 -1.54 8.43 -2.42
C TRP A 55 -0.98 7.34 -3.33
N ALA A 56 -0.42 7.70 -4.49
CA ALA A 56 0.22 6.76 -5.41
C ALA A 56 1.43 6.07 -4.75
N HIS A 57 2.22 6.81 -3.96
CA HIS A 57 3.34 6.24 -3.22
C HIS A 57 2.87 5.28 -2.13
N TRP A 58 1.81 5.63 -1.40
CA TRP A 58 1.19 4.76 -0.39
C TRP A 58 0.66 3.48 -1.05
N HIS A 59 -0.06 3.63 -2.16
CA HIS A 59 -0.60 2.53 -2.96
C HIS A 59 0.50 1.63 -3.54
N LYS A 60 1.63 2.21 -3.96
CA LYS A 60 2.79 1.48 -4.50
C LYS A 60 3.57 0.76 -3.40
N GLN A 61 3.81 1.42 -2.27
CA GLN A 61 4.54 0.83 -1.12
C GLN A 61 3.76 -0.28 -0.44
N HIS A 62 2.46 -0.07 -0.24
CA HIS A 62 1.58 -1.04 0.39
C HIS A 62 0.89 -1.95 -0.61
N GLY A 63 1.26 -1.81 -1.89
CA GLY A 63 0.97 -2.74 -2.98
C GLY A 63 -0.43 -3.30 -2.87
N LEU A 64 -1.43 -2.46 -3.18
CA LEU A 64 -2.74 -2.97 -3.55
C LEU A 64 -2.55 -3.89 -4.77
N GLN A 65 -2.23 -5.16 -4.52
CA GLN A 65 -3.24 -6.16 -4.75
C GLN A 65 -4.45 -5.65 -3.99
N ALA A 66 -5.39 -5.04 -4.73
CA ALA A 66 -6.77 -5.16 -4.33
C ALA A 66 -6.95 -6.63 -4.01
N VAL A 67 -6.97 -6.95 -2.71
CA VAL A 67 -7.56 -8.18 -2.25
C VAL A 67 -8.99 -8.07 -2.76
N VAL A 68 -9.21 -8.62 -3.95
CA VAL A 68 -10.45 -9.34 -4.23
C VAL A 68 -10.69 -10.09 -2.93
N PRO A 69 -11.82 -9.87 -2.24
CA PRO A 69 -12.16 -10.75 -1.14
C PRO A 69 -12.24 -12.14 -1.76
N SER A 70 -11.14 -12.89 -1.68
CA SER A 70 -11.16 -14.33 -1.83
C SER A 70 -12.02 -14.76 -0.67
N ALA A 71 -13.30 -14.97 -1.00
CA ALA A 71 -14.21 -15.71 -0.18
C ALA A 71 -13.46 -16.93 0.38
N PRO A 72 -13.72 -17.34 1.63
CA PRO A 72 -13.13 -18.55 2.17
C PRO A 72 -13.69 -19.77 1.41
N ALA A 73 -13.13 -20.06 0.24
CA ALA A 73 -13.36 -21.30 -0.46
C ALA A 73 -12.45 -22.33 0.19
N ALA A 74 -13.02 -23.00 1.19
CA ALA A 74 -12.61 -24.32 1.60
C ALA A 74 -12.26 -25.17 0.37
N GLY A 75 -11.11 -25.85 0.41
CA GLY A 75 -10.79 -26.89 -0.57
C GLY A 75 -9.35 -26.83 -1.06
N SER A 76 -8.49 -27.57 -0.39
CA SER A 76 -7.21 -28.08 -0.89
C SER A 76 -7.28 -28.47 -2.37
N ASN A 77 -6.81 -27.62 -3.28
CA ASN A 77 -6.67 -27.95 -4.70
C ASN A 77 -5.47 -27.24 -5.33
N VAL A 78 -4.30 -27.33 -4.70
CA VAL A 78 -3.04 -27.18 -5.43
C VAL A 78 -2.75 -28.51 -6.09
N VAL A 79 -2.87 -28.54 -7.42
CA VAL A 79 -2.43 -29.65 -8.24
C VAL A 79 -0.89 -29.57 -8.31
N GLN A 80 -0.19 -30.49 -7.65
CA GLN A 80 1.25 -30.66 -7.84
C GLN A 80 1.51 -30.98 -9.32
N LEU A 81 2.12 -30.04 -10.04
CA LEU A 81 2.60 -30.25 -11.39
C LEU A 81 3.74 -31.27 -11.35
N GLY A 82 3.44 -32.53 -11.70
CA GLY A 82 4.41 -33.61 -11.78
C GLY A 82 5.44 -33.33 -12.88
N LEU A 83 6.61 -32.81 -12.49
CA LEU A 83 7.79 -32.81 -13.35
C LEU A 83 8.26 -34.26 -13.54
N ARG A 84 7.78 -34.91 -14.61
CA ARG A 84 8.48 -36.07 -15.17
C ARG A 84 9.52 -35.57 -16.17
N TRP A 85 10.78 -35.62 -15.79
CA TRP A 85 11.86 -35.66 -16.77
C TRP A 85 12.14 -37.12 -17.07
N ALA A 86 11.74 -37.54 -18.26
CA ALA A 86 12.14 -38.80 -18.88
C ALA A 86 12.99 -38.46 -20.10
N GLY A 87 14.22 -39.01 -20.15
CA GLY A 87 15.15 -38.90 -21.28
C GLY A 87 16.58 -38.64 -20.78
N GLY A 88 17.58 -39.50 -20.99
CA GLY A 88 17.64 -40.72 -21.79
C GLY A 88 18.88 -41.56 -21.42
N ASP A 89 18.78 -42.83 -21.77
CA ASP A 89 19.83 -43.85 -21.77
C ASP A 89 20.77 -43.63 -22.98
N ALA A 90 22.08 -43.66 -22.71
CA ALA A 90 23.15 -44.12 -23.60
C ALA A 90 24.47 -44.19 -22.81
#